data_AF-A0A534KBU4-F1
#
_entry.id   AF-A0A534KBU4-F1
#
_cell.length_a   1.000
_cell.length_b   1.000
_cell.length_c   1.000
_cell.angle_alpha   90.00
_cell.angle_beta   90.00
_cell.angle_gamma   90.00
#
_symmetry.space_group_name_H-M   'P 1'
#
loop_
_entity.id
_entity.type
_entity.pdbx_description
1 polymer ?
#
loop_
_entity_poly.entity_id
_entity_poly.type
_entity_poly.pdbx_seq_one_letter_code
_entity_poly.pdbx_strand_id
1 'polypeptide(L)'
;MGAERQKIRVAEWLYRWNLSMGILGIVFTILTFLGVFTIVLGPLFTQQFGFTFLETALVLLVIVLVVIAGFGVYLDKVIAFWAAQATVATVRNPYLVTTLYQKELLALIYIQAPMLKALRALLETQRMDDATKQSFLSELDRSLARVEQSIRDKRWPIEPHERVY
;
A
#
# COMPACT_ATOMS: atom_id res chain seq x y z
N MET A 1 -8.61 21.02 20.19
CA MET A 1 -7.24 20.69 19.71
C MET A 1 -6.82 19.22 19.90
N GLY A 2 -7.53 18.37 20.66
CA GLY A 2 -7.13 16.96 20.89
C GLY A 2 -7.55 15.95 19.82
N ALA A 3 -8.78 16.05 19.28
CA ALA A 3 -9.35 15.06 18.37
C ALA A 3 -8.63 14.97 17.01
N GLU A 4 -8.06 16.08 16.54
CA GLU A 4 -7.36 16.16 15.25
C GLU A 4 -5.98 15.47 15.31
N ARG A 5 -5.22 15.70 16.40
CA ARG A 5 -3.97 14.97 16.67
C ARG A 5 -4.19 13.48 16.90
N GLN A 6 -5.34 13.10 17.45
CA GLN A 6 -5.69 11.70 17.68
C GLN A 6 -6.00 10.98 16.36
N LYS A 7 -6.72 11.62 15.44
CA LYS A 7 -6.95 11.11 14.09
C LYS A 7 -5.65 10.93 13.30
N ILE A 8 -4.73 11.89 13.38
CA ILE A 8 -3.42 11.81 12.73
C ILE A 8 -2.62 10.60 13.27
N ARG A 9 -2.59 10.40 14.59
CA ARG A 9 -1.92 9.24 15.21
C ARG A 9 -2.51 7.90 14.77
N VAL A 10 -3.84 7.81 14.64
CA VAL A 10 -4.50 6.58 14.17
C VAL A 10 -4.19 6.31 12.70
N ALA A 11 -4.21 7.34 11.85
CA ALA A 11 -3.83 7.20 10.45
C ALA A 11 -2.37 6.76 10.28
N GLU A 12 -1.46 7.34 11.07
CA GLU A 12 -0.05 6.96 11.08
C GLU A 12 0.16 5.51 11.56
N TRP A 13 -0.58 5.08 12.58
CA TRP A 13 -0.57 3.70 13.07
C TRP A 13 -1.09 2.72 12.03
N LEU A 14 -2.21 3.02 11.36
CA LEU A 14 -2.77 2.20 10.28
C LEU A 14 -1.81 2.10 9.08
N TYR A 15 -1.14 3.20 8.74
CA TYR A 15 -0.14 3.20 7.68
C TYR A 15 1.06 2.30 8.03
N ARG A 16 1.59 2.42 9.25
CA ARG A 16 2.66 1.55 9.76
C ARG A 16 2.23 0.08 9.79
N TRP A 17 0.98 -0.19 10.20
CA TRP A 17 0.42 -1.55 10.21
C TRP A 17 0.34 -2.14 8.80
N ASN A 18 -0.18 -1.38 7.83
CA ASN A 18 -0.27 -1.81 6.43
C ASN A 18 1.13 -2.07 5.83
N LEU A 19 2.08 -1.18 6.10
CA LEU A 19 3.46 -1.34 5.66
C LEU A 19 4.12 -2.59 6.28
N SER A 20 3.88 -2.87 7.55
CA SER A 20 4.31 -4.11 8.21
C SER A 20 3.69 -5.37 7.58
N MET A 21 2.41 -5.34 7.21
CA MET A 21 1.75 -6.46 6.50
C MET A 21 2.36 -6.68 5.12
N GLY A 22 2.71 -5.59 4.40
CA GLY A 22 3.44 -5.67 3.14
C GLY A 22 4.81 -6.32 3.30
N ILE A 23 5.57 -5.94 4.33
CA ILE A 23 6.88 -6.54 4.64
C ILE A 23 6.73 -8.02 4.99
N LEU A 24 5.76 -8.39 5.83
CA LEU A 24 5.49 -9.79 6.16
C LEU A 24 5.15 -10.62 4.92
N GLY A 25 4.32 -10.08 4.01
CA GLY A 25 3.98 -10.74 2.74
C GLY A 25 5.19 -11.00 1.85
N ILE A 26 6.13 -10.04 1.78
CA ILE A 26 7.39 -10.19 1.05
C ILE A 26 8.24 -11.30 1.69
N VAL A 27 8.39 -11.30 3.01
CA VAL A 27 9.16 -12.32 3.74
C VAL A 27 8.58 -13.72 3.51
N PHE A 28 7.26 -13.88 3.65
CA PHE A 28 6.60 -15.16 3.39
C PHE A 28 6.80 -15.63 1.95
N THR A 29 6.68 -14.72 0.98
CA THR A 29 6.87 -15.02 -0.43
C THR A 29 8.29 -15.49 -0.72
N ILE A 30 9.31 -14.82 -0.15
CA ILE A 30 10.72 -15.23 -0.26
C ILE A 30 10.93 -16.62 0.34
N LEU A 31 10.38 -16.90 1.53
CA LEU A 31 10.51 -18.21 2.17
C LEU A 31 9.81 -19.32 1.37
N THR A 32 8.63 -19.03 0.79
CA THR A 32 7.94 -19.97 -0.09
C THR A 32 8.76 -20.27 -1.34
N PHE A 33 9.29 -19.24 -2.01
CA PHE A 33 10.17 -19.43 -3.15
C PHE A 33 11.42 -20.22 -2.77
N LEU A 34 12.04 -19.93 -1.63
CA LEU A 34 13.19 -20.66 -1.13
C LEU A 34 12.87 -22.15 -0.99
N GLY A 35 11.73 -22.49 -0.37
CA GLY A 35 11.29 -23.88 -0.22
C GLY A 35 11.07 -24.57 -1.57
N VAL A 36 10.35 -23.92 -2.48
CA VAL A 36 10.08 -24.45 -3.83
C VAL A 36 11.38 -24.67 -4.61
N PHE A 37 12.26 -23.69 -4.66
CA PHE A 37 13.54 -23.80 -5.36
C PHE A 37 14.49 -24.80 -4.70
N THR A 38 14.44 -24.96 -3.38
CA THR A 38 15.22 -26.00 -2.68
C THR A 38 14.75 -27.40 -3.08
N ILE A 39 13.44 -27.61 -3.24
CA ILE A 39 12.89 -28.90 -3.69
C ILE A 39 13.25 -29.16 -5.16
N VAL A 40 13.11 -28.16 -6.02
CA VAL A 40 13.34 -28.28 -7.46
C VAL A 40 14.83 -28.42 -7.80
N LEU A 41 15.70 -27.62 -7.17
CA LEU A 41 17.14 -27.59 -7.45
C LEU A 41 17.96 -28.48 -6.50
N GLY A 42 17.41 -28.90 -5.37
CA GLY A 42 18.07 -29.79 -4.41
C GLY A 42 18.68 -31.05 -5.04
N PRO A 43 17.99 -31.77 -5.93
CA PRO A 43 18.56 -32.90 -6.66
C PRO A 43 19.79 -32.55 -7.52
N LEU A 44 19.83 -31.36 -8.12
CA LEU A 44 20.98 -30.91 -8.91
C LEU A 44 22.17 -30.58 -8.00
N PHE A 45 21.94 -29.89 -6.89
CA PHE A 45 23.00 -29.53 -5.94
C PHE A 45 23.56 -30.75 -5.18
N THR A 46 22.70 -31.70 -4.80
CA THR A 46 23.12 -32.99 -4.23
C THR A 46 23.98 -33.78 -5.22
N GLN A 47 23.57 -33.88 -6.50
CA GLN A 47 24.29 -34.67 -7.50
C GLN A 47 25.61 -34.05 -7.96
N GLN A 48 25.68 -32.72 -8.10
CA GLN A 48 26.86 -32.05 -8.63
C GLN A 48 27.86 -31.62 -7.54
N PHE A 49 27.36 -31.25 -6.36
CA PHE A 49 28.17 -30.65 -5.29
C PHE A 49 28.14 -31.46 -3.98
N GLY A 50 27.32 -32.52 -3.89
CA GLY A 50 27.20 -33.33 -2.68
C GLY A 50 26.49 -32.65 -1.51
N PHE A 51 25.83 -31.51 -1.76
CA PHE A 51 25.16 -30.74 -0.70
C PHE A 51 23.89 -31.41 -0.21
N THR A 52 23.61 -31.29 1.07
CA THR A 52 22.30 -31.62 1.64
C THR A 52 21.23 -30.61 1.22
N PHE A 53 19.95 -30.96 1.40
CA PHE A 53 18.85 -30.02 1.14
C PHE A 53 18.93 -28.75 2.02
N LEU A 54 19.43 -28.87 3.26
CA LEU A 54 19.62 -27.73 4.16
C LEU A 54 20.72 -26.79 3.65
N GLU A 55 21.85 -27.34 3.22
CA GLU A 55 22.96 -26.56 2.64
C GLU A 55 22.53 -25.88 1.33
N THR A 56 21.76 -26.59 0.49
CA THR A 56 21.18 -26.01 -0.72
C THR A 56 20.24 -24.86 -0.40
N ALA A 57 19.38 -24.99 0.60
CA ALA A 57 18.50 -23.91 1.06
C ALA A 57 19.29 -22.70 1.55
N LEU A 58 20.36 -22.89 2.33
CA LEU A 58 21.20 -21.80 2.81
C LEU A 58 21.90 -21.07 1.66
N VAL A 59 22.43 -21.80 0.68
CA VAL A 59 23.06 -21.22 -0.51
C VAL A 59 22.05 -20.41 -1.31
N LEU A 60 20.87 -20.97 -1.58
CA LEU A 60 19.80 -20.27 -2.29
C LEU A 60 19.34 -19.02 -1.53
N LEU A 61 19.26 -19.08 -0.20
CA LEU A 61 18.92 -17.93 0.63
C LEU A 61 19.95 -16.81 0.48
N VAL A 62 21.25 -17.14 0.53
CA VAL A 62 22.33 -16.16 0.32
C VAL A 62 22.24 -15.54 -1.07
N ILE A 63 22.02 -16.35 -2.11
CA ILE A 63 21.86 -15.85 -3.49
C ILE A 63 20.68 -14.87 -3.57
N VAL A 64 19.52 -15.24 -3.01
CA VAL A 64 18.33 -14.38 -3.01
C VAL A 64 18.62 -13.07 -2.27
N LEU A 65 19.27 -13.11 -1.10
CA LEU A 65 19.62 -11.90 -0.35
C LEU A 65 20.56 -10.99 -1.15
N VAL A 66 21.58 -11.56 -1.82
CA VAL A 66 22.50 -10.81 -2.68
C VAL A 66 21.77 -10.18 -3.86
N VAL A 67 20.85 -10.91 -4.50
CA VAL A 67 20.06 -10.39 -5.62
C VAL A 67 19.15 -9.25 -5.15
N ILE A 68 18.44 -9.41 -4.03
CA ILE A 68 17.56 -8.37 -3.47
C ILE A 68 18.37 -7.12 -3.09
N ALA A 69 19.48 -7.29 -2.37
CA ALA A 69 20.33 -6.17 -1.98
C ALA A 69 20.96 -5.49 -3.21
N GLY A 70 21.45 -6.27 -4.16
CA GLY A 70 22.03 -5.79 -5.41
C GLY A 70 21.02 -5.01 -6.26
N PHE A 71 19.81 -5.54 -6.45
CA PHE A 71 18.72 -4.82 -7.10
C PHE A 71 18.35 -3.55 -6.33
N GLY A 72 18.25 -3.62 -5.00
CA GLY A 72 17.93 -2.47 -4.16
C GLY A 72 18.94 -1.34 -4.32
N VAL A 73 20.24 -1.64 -4.30
CA VAL A 73 21.32 -0.67 -4.50
C VAL A 73 21.34 -0.14 -5.94
N TYR A 74 21.12 -1.00 -6.92
CA TYR A 74 21.10 -0.61 -8.33
C TYR A 74 19.92 0.32 -8.65
N LEU A 75 18.72 -0.03 -8.20
CA LEU A 75 17.52 0.78 -8.37
C LEU A 75 17.65 2.14 -7.67
N ASP A 76 18.32 2.19 -6.53
CA ASP A 76 18.59 3.44 -5.85
C ASP A 76 19.56 4.33 -6.63
N LYS A 77 20.63 3.76 -7.21
CA LYS A 77 21.56 4.52 -8.04
C LYS A 77 20.94 5.07 -9.32
N VAL A 78 20.07 4.32 -9.97
CA VAL A 78 19.55 4.68 -11.30
C VAL A 78 18.27 5.51 -11.22
N ILE A 79 17.38 5.18 -10.28
CA ILE A 79 16.02 5.75 -10.24
C ILE A 79 15.78 6.52 -8.94
N ALA A 80 16.77 6.61 -8.04
CA ALA A 80 16.59 7.13 -6.68
C ALA A 80 15.37 6.49 -6.01
N PHE A 81 15.20 5.18 -6.22
CA PHE A 81 13.96 4.46 -5.94
C PHE A 81 13.54 4.62 -4.47
N TRP A 82 14.47 4.55 -3.52
CA TRP A 82 14.14 4.72 -2.11
C TRP A 82 13.78 6.16 -1.77
N ALA A 83 14.45 7.14 -2.36
CA ALA A 83 14.09 8.55 -2.20
C ALA A 83 12.70 8.84 -2.77
N ALA A 84 12.36 8.27 -3.93
CA ALA A 84 11.04 8.40 -4.54
C ALA A 84 9.95 7.72 -3.69
N GLN A 85 10.20 6.51 -3.17
CA GLN A 85 9.27 5.80 -2.27
C GLN A 85 9.09 6.52 -0.93
N ALA A 86 10.19 7.02 -0.34
CA ALA A 86 10.14 7.81 0.89
C ALA A 86 9.38 9.13 0.68
N THR A 87 9.57 9.79 -0.46
CA THR A 87 8.83 11.00 -0.84
C THR A 87 7.35 10.70 -1.09
N VAL A 88 7.01 9.56 -1.69
CA VAL A 88 5.62 9.12 -1.84
C VAL A 88 4.97 8.88 -0.47
N ALA A 89 5.66 8.16 0.41
CA ALA A 89 5.19 7.82 1.75
C ALA A 89 4.96 9.05 2.64
N THR A 90 5.78 10.09 2.48
CA THR A 90 5.79 11.25 3.39
C THR A 90 5.15 12.51 2.78
N VAL A 91 5.36 12.78 1.49
CA VAL A 91 4.92 14.00 0.78
C VAL A 91 3.74 13.73 -0.17
N ARG A 92 3.42 12.47 -0.51
CA ARG A 92 2.28 12.11 -1.40
C ARG A 92 1.15 11.36 -0.69
N ASN A 93 1.05 11.51 0.63
CA ASN A 93 -0.11 10.99 1.35
C ASN A 93 -1.29 11.96 1.13
N PRO A 94 -2.35 11.56 0.40
CA PRO A 94 -3.46 12.45 0.06
C PRO A 94 -4.25 12.91 1.28
N TYR A 95 -3.95 12.41 2.49
CA TYR A 95 -4.55 12.87 3.75
C TYR A 95 -3.69 13.88 4.52
N LEU A 96 -2.43 14.10 4.14
CA LEU A 96 -1.49 14.99 4.84
C LEU A 96 -1.17 16.27 4.05
N VAL A 97 -1.47 16.33 2.76
CA VAL A 97 -1.10 17.45 1.87
C VAL A 97 -2.29 18.36 1.58
N THR A 98 -2.05 19.68 1.50
CA THR A 98 -3.05 20.71 1.17
C THR A 98 -3.43 20.75 -0.31
N THR A 99 -2.64 20.12 -1.16
CA THR A 99 -2.78 20.03 -2.61
C THR A 99 -2.77 18.56 -3.06
N LEU A 100 -3.64 18.20 -4.00
CA LEU A 100 -3.70 16.86 -4.59
C LEU A 100 -3.23 16.89 -6.03
N TYR A 101 -2.58 15.80 -6.46
CA TYR A 101 -2.30 15.57 -7.88
C TYR A 101 -3.59 15.27 -8.65
N GLN A 102 -3.52 15.47 -9.97
CA GLN A 102 -4.61 15.23 -10.91
C GLN A 102 -5.33 13.90 -10.67
N LYS A 103 -4.57 12.82 -10.73
CA LYS A 103 -5.08 11.46 -10.60
C LYS A 103 -5.74 11.20 -9.24
N GLU A 104 -5.29 11.84 -8.17
CA GLU A 104 -5.79 11.62 -6.81
C GLU A 104 -7.12 12.34 -6.62
N LEU A 105 -7.23 13.58 -7.10
CA LEU A 105 -8.51 14.29 -7.13
C LEU A 105 -9.52 13.59 -8.04
N LEU A 106 -9.09 13.16 -9.23
CA LEU A 106 -9.93 12.39 -10.14
C LEU A 106 -10.36 11.05 -9.52
N ALA A 107 -9.48 10.34 -8.82
CA ALA A 107 -9.85 9.11 -8.11
C ALA A 107 -10.87 9.38 -6.98
N LEU A 108 -10.76 10.51 -6.27
CA LEU A 108 -11.77 10.91 -5.28
C LEU A 108 -13.13 11.17 -5.94
N ILE A 109 -13.16 11.91 -7.05
CA ILE A 109 -14.38 12.31 -7.75
C ILE A 109 -15.07 11.13 -8.46
N TYR A 110 -14.30 10.31 -9.18
CA TYR A 110 -14.84 9.31 -10.10
C TYR A 110 -14.87 7.89 -9.53
N ILE A 111 -14.11 7.61 -8.47
CA ILE A 111 -14.05 6.26 -7.87
C ILE A 111 -14.58 6.30 -6.44
N GLN A 112 -13.94 7.06 -5.54
CA GLN A 112 -14.22 6.94 -4.10
C GLN A 112 -15.60 7.51 -3.71
N ALA A 113 -15.95 8.72 -4.16
CA ALA A 113 -17.26 9.30 -3.85
C ALA A 113 -18.43 8.49 -4.46
N PRO A 114 -18.39 8.06 -5.74
CA PRO A 114 -19.42 7.21 -6.32
C PRO A 114 -19.52 5.84 -5.62
N MET A 115 -18.39 5.23 -5.25
CA MET A 115 -18.38 3.97 -4.52
C MET A 115 -19.06 4.08 -3.15
N LEU A 116 -18.79 5.15 -2.39
CA LEU A 116 -19.45 5.40 -1.11
C LEU A 116 -20.96 5.65 -1.29
N LYS A 117 -21.37 6.38 -2.35
CA LYS A 117 -22.79 6.58 -2.68
C LYS A 117 -23.48 5.27 -3.06
N ALA A 118 -22.81 4.41 -3.83
CA ALA A 118 -23.32 3.10 -4.19
C ALA A 118 -23.45 2.18 -2.96
N LEU A 119 -22.45 2.16 -2.06
CA LEU A 119 -22.50 1.41 -0.81
C LEU A 119 -23.65 1.88 0.10
N ARG A 120 -23.86 3.19 0.20
CA ARG A 120 -24.99 3.78 0.93
C ARG A 120 -26.33 3.30 0.35
N ALA A 121 -26.51 3.35 -0.96
CA ALA A 121 -27.72 2.89 -1.63
C ALA A 121 -27.95 1.37 -1.45
N LEU A 122 -26.88 0.57 -1.51
CA LEU A 122 -26.95 -0.87 -1.25
C LEU A 122 -27.39 -1.17 0.19
N LEU A 123 -26.81 -0.48 1.17
CA LEU A 123 -27.19 -0.63 2.58
C LEU A 123 -28.62 -0.18 2.85
N GLU A 124 -29.11 0.87 2.18
CA GLU A 124 -30.52 1.29 2.25
C GLU A 124 -31.48 0.18 1.79
N THR A 125 -31.08 -0.65 0.82
CA THR A 125 -31.91 -1.77 0.31
C THR A 125 -31.76 -3.06 1.10
N GLN A 126 -30.69 -3.20 1.90
CA GLN A 126 -30.41 -4.42 2.63
C GLN A 126 -31.33 -4.57 3.85
N ARG A 127 -31.83 -5.80 4.07
CA ARG A 127 -32.55 -6.19 5.29
C ARG A 127 -31.54 -6.45 6.41
N MET A 128 -31.57 -5.60 7.42
CA MET A 128 -30.78 -5.72 8.64
C MET A 128 -31.52 -5.00 9.78
N ASP A 129 -31.05 -5.18 11.01
CA ASP A 129 -31.55 -4.46 12.17
C ASP A 129 -31.44 -2.93 12.00
N ASP A 130 -32.49 -2.20 12.35
CA ASP A 130 -32.60 -0.76 12.07
C ASP A 130 -31.56 0.08 12.82
N ALA A 131 -31.23 -0.28 14.06
CA ALA A 131 -30.21 0.43 14.84
C ALA A 131 -28.82 0.24 14.22
N THR A 132 -28.52 -1.00 13.81
CA THR A 132 -27.28 -1.36 13.12
C THR A 132 -27.16 -0.64 11.76
N LYS A 133 -28.25 -0.62 11.00
CA LYS A 133 -28.34 0.08 9.70
C LYS A 133 -28.07 1.56 9.83
N GLN A 134 -28.71 2.22 10.79
CA GLN A 134 -28.52 3.65 11.02
C GLN A 134 -27.09 3.97 11.44
N SER A 135 -26.45 3.12 12.25
CA SER A 135 -25.04 3.27 12.62
C SER A 135 -24.14 3.29 11.38
N PHE A 136 -24.27 2.28 10.49
CA PHE A 136 -23.47 2.18 9.27
C PHE A 136 -23.75 3.32 8.27
N LEU A 137 -25.02 3.69 8.08
CA LEU A 137 -25.37 4.82 7.22
C LEU A 137 -24.77 6.13 7.76
N SER A 138 -24.80 6.35 9.07
CA SER A 138 -24.20 7.55 9.69
C SER A 138 -22.68 7.62 9.55
N GLU A 139 -22.01 6.47 9.49
CA GLU A 139 -20.57 6.38 9.30
C GLU A 139 -20.18 6.59 7.84
N LEU A 140 -20.97 6.05 6.91
CA LEU A 140 -20.83 6.29 5.49
C LEU A 140 -21.11 7.74 5.11
N ASP A 141 -22.15 8.35 5.65
CA ASP A 141 -22.45 9.77 5.40
C ASP A 141 -21.32 10.66 5.92
N ARG A 142 -20.76 10.36 7.09
CA ARG A 142 -19.57 11.05 7.62
C ARG A 142 -18.34 10.86 6.74
N SER A 143 -18.13 9.67 6.19
CA SER A 143 -17.00 9.36 5.31
C SER A 143 -17.15 10.06 3.95
N LEU A 144 -18.36 10.03 3.38
CA LEU A 144 -18.71 10.72 2.14
C LEU A 144 -18.54 12.23 2.28
N ALA A 145 -19.03 12.82 3.38
CA ALA A 145 -18.86 14.24 3.64
C ALA A 145 -17.38 14.65 3.72
N ARG A 146 -16.51 13.81 4.29
CA ARG A 146 -15.06 14.05 4.31
C ARG A 146 -14.42 13.96 2.93
N VAL A 147 -14.85 13.02 2.09
CA VAL A 147 -14.37 12.90 0.71
C VAL A 147 -14.81 14.11 -0.11
N GLU A 148 -16.08 14.50 -0.02
CA GLU A 148 -16.61 15.68 -0.73
C GLU A 148 -15.97 16.97 -0.23
N GLN A 149 -15.70 17.09 1.08
CA GLN A 149 -14.92 18.19 1.64
C GLN A 149 -13.49 18.19 1.09
N SER A 150 -12.83 17.03 1.01
CA SER A 150 -11.47 16.93 0.46
C SER A 150 -11.42 17.30 -1.03
N ILE A 151 -12.47 17.00 -1.79
CA ILE A 151 -12.62 17.42 -3.19
C ILE A 151 -12.77 18.94 -3.30
N ARG A 152 -13.53 19.56 -2.39
CA ARG A 152 -13.78 21.02 -2.39
C ARG A 152 -12.58 21.83 -1.90
N ASP A 153 -11.95 21.39 -0.81
CA ASP A 153 -10.97 22.18 -0.07
C ASP A 153 -9.56 22.08 -0.66
N LYS A 154 -9.24 20.97 -1.33
CA LYS A 154 -7.90 20.74 -1.87
C LYS A 154 -7.74 21.36 -3.24
N ARG A 155 -6.73 22.22 -3.36
CA ARG A 155 -6.40 22.89 -4.62
C ARG A 155 -5.54 21.98 -5.48
N TRP A 156 -5.68 22.16 -6.79
CA TRP A 156 -4.81 21.58 -7.79
C TRP A 156 -3.77 22.60 -8.24
N PRO A 157 -2.51 22.49 -7.79
CA PRO A 157 -1.41 23.19 -8.45
C PRO A 157 -1.02 22.39 -9.69
N ILE A 158 -1.07 23.02 -10.88
CA ILE A 158 -0.38 22.50 -12.07
C ILE A 158 1.00 23.15 -12.04
N GLU A 159 2.04 22.41 -11.69
CA GLU A 159 3.39 22.94 -11.85
C GLU A 159 3.70 23.08 -13.35
N PRO A 160 4.43 24.12 -13.81
CA PRO A 160 4.61 24.39 -15.24
C PRO A 160 5.18 23.22 -16.05
N HIS A 161 5.91 22.33 -15.40
CA HIS A 161 6.50 21.14 -16.01
C HIS A 161 5.55 19.93 -16.09
N GLU A 162 4.37 20.00 -15.46
CA GLU A 162 3.33 18.96 -15.47
C GLU A 162 2.28 19.18 -16.59
N ARG A 163 2.44 20.23 -17.42
CA ARG A 163 1.52 20.54 -18.54
C ARG A 163 1.62 19.61 -19.75
N VAL A 164 2.50 18.62 -19.72
CA VAL A 164 2.78 17.76 -20.88
C VAL A 164 2.69 16.30 -20.46
N TYR A 165 1.47 15.81 -20.24
CA TYR A 165 1.04 14.41 -20.43
C TYR A 165 -0.46 14.38 -20.72
#